data_AF-A0A975VDX6-F1
#
_entry.id   AF-A0A975VDX6-F1
#
_cell.length_a   1.000
_cell.length_b   1.000
_cell.length_c   1.000
_cell.angle_alpha   90.00
_cell.angle_beta   90.00
_cell.angle_gamma   90.00
#
_symmetry.space_group_name_H-M   'P 1'
#
loop_
_entity.id
_entity.type
_entity.pdbx_description
1 polymer ?
#
loop_
_entity_poly.entity_id
_entity_poly.type
_entity_poly.pdbx_seq_one_letter_code
_entity_poly.pdbx_strand_id
1 'polypeptide(L)'
;MTAQVALEAYRAVVAGQFDAFRELFDRHPELLQAETPFGSLLHVAASHGHMEVVRGLVSLGADVNRRGGTFAGAPINVAASNGYLDIVRYLLEAGATLDISEPERNPLFGAVYGGHLQVVRVLVQAGIDTDIRYTGESMEAMDAAAFAKERGQVEIASYLEGLQRK
;
A
#
# COMPACT_ATOMS: atom_id res chain seq x y z
N MET A 1 -7.94 15.79 20.71
CA MET A 1 -7.29 16.44 19.54
C MET A 1 -8.13 17.58 18.96
N THR A 2 -7.51 18.69 18.54
CA THR A 2 -8.16 19.74 17.72
C THR A 2 -7.97 19.45 16.23
N ALA A 3 -8.83 20.01 15.37
CA ALA A 3 -8.67 19.89 13.90
C ALA A 3 -7.33 20.45 13.40
N GLN A 4 -6.80 21.47 14.08
CA GLN A 4 -5.49 22.07 13.78
C GLN A 4 -4.34 21.09 14.03
N VAL A 5 -4.34 20.38 15.16
CA VAL A 5 -3.30 19.39 15.49
C VAL A 5 -3.31 18.22 14.51
N ALA A 6 -4.49 17.74 14.12
CA ALA A 6 -4.62 16.70 13.10
C ALA A 6 -4.03 17.15 11.75
N LEU A 7 -4.30 18.39 11.35
CA LEU A 7 -3.79 18.97 10.10
C LEU A 7 -2.26 19.15 10.13
N GLU A 8 -1.70 19.58 11.26
CA GLU A 8 -0.25 19.72 11.45
C GLU A 8 0.45 18.36 11.38
N ALA A 9 -0.09 17.33 12.04
CA ALA A 9 0.43 15.97 11.97
C ALA A 9 0.35 15.42 10.54
N TYR A 10 -0.78 15.62 9.85
CA TYR A 10 -0.92 15.27 8.44
C TYR A 10 0.15 15.95 7.57
N ARG A 11 0.37 17.26 7.75
CA ARG A 11 1.39 18.01 7.00
C ARG A 11 2.81 17.51 7.28
N ALA A 12 3.14 17.21 8.54
CA ALA A 12 4.43 16.65 8.90
C ALA A 12 4.68 15.31 8.19
N VAL A 13 3.65 14.44 8.17
CA VAL A 13 3.70 13.15 7.47
C VAL A 13 3.84 13.32 5.96
N VAL A 14 3.07 14.21 5.33
CA VAL A 14 3.20 14.54 3.89
C VAL A 14 4.59 15.09 3.54
N ALA A 15 5.18 15.88 4.43
CA ALA A 15 6.51 16.45 4.26
C ALA A 15 7.65 15.48 4.59
N GLY A 16 7.36 14.27 5.07
CA GLY A 16 8.38 13.29 5.46
C GLY A 16 9.08 13.61 6.78
N GLN A 17 8.53 14.52 7.60
CA GLN A 17 9.15 15.03 8.81
C GLN A 17 8.74 14.21 10.04
N PHE A 18 9.39 13.05 10.25
CA PHE A 18 9.03 12.17 11.36
C PHE A 18 9.24 12.82 12.74
N ASP A 19 10.32 13.57 12.95
CA ASP A 19 10.57 14.25 14.23
C ASP A 19 9.48 15.26 14.60
N ALA A 20 9.02 16.04 13.61
CA ALA A 20 7.91 16.98 13.81
C ALA A 20 6.61 16.25 14.14
N PHE A 21 6.33 15.13 13.45
CA PHE A 21 5.20 14.28 13.79
C PHE A 21 5.35 13.69 15.21
N ARG A 22 6.54 13.22 15.58
CA ARG A 22 6.84 12.59 16.87
C ARG A 22 6.57 13.54 18.03
N GLU A 23 6.98 14.80 17.91
CA GLU A 23 6.73 15.82 18.92
C GLU A 23 5.22 16.09 19.13
N LEU A 24 4.44 16.06 18.04
CA LEU A 24 2.98 16.17 18.11
C LEU A 24 2.36 14.93 18.76
N PHE A 25 2.82 13.73 18.37
CA PHE A 25 2.35 12.45 18.90
C PHE A 25 2.61 12.32 20.40
N ASP A 26 3.77 12.77 20.90
CA ASP A 26 4.09 12.68 22.34
C ASP A 26 3.11 13.49 23.22
N ARG A 27 2.48 14.52 22.64
CA ARG A 27 1.43 15.32 23.29
C ARG A 27 0.02 14.82 22.96
N HIS A 28 -0.14 14.11 21.85
CA HIS A 28 -1.42 13.69 21.27
C HIS A 28 -1.34 12.26 20.70
N PRO A 29 -1.25 11.22 21.55
CA PRO A 29 -1.09 9.83 21.10
C PRO A 29 -2.29 9.33 20.28
N GLU A 30 -3.45 9.98 20.37
CA GLU A 30 -4.63 9.68 19.55
C GLU A 30 -4.40 9.92 18.04
N LEU A 31 -3.34 10.65 17.67
CA LEU A 31 -2.98 10.94 16.28
C LEU A 31 -2.81 9.69 15.41
N LEU A 32 -2.42 8.57 16.02
CA LEU A 32 -2.25 7.30 15.31
C LEU A 32 -3.58 6.73 14.78
N GLN A 33 -4.69 7.11 15.43
CA GLN A 33 -6.04 6.70 15.05
C GLN A 33 -6.74 7.78 14.21
N ALA A 34 -6.08 8.89 13.92
CA ALA A 34 -6.66 9.95 13.10
C ALA A 34 -6.90 9.46 11.67
N GLU A 35 -8.11 9.69 11.18
CA GLU A 35 -8.46 9.45 9.79
C GLU A 35 -8.37 10.75 8.99
N THR A 36 -7.81 10.62 7.80
CA THR A 36 -7.83 11.66 6.78
C THR A 36 -8.69 11.17 5.61
N PRO A 37 -9.10 12.06 4.69
CA PRO A 37 -9.74 11.62 3.44
C PRO A 37 -8.90 10.60 2.63
N PHE A 38 -7.59 10.53 2.90
CA PHE A 38 -6.63 9.61 2.26
C PHE A 38 -6.30 8.38 3.12
N GLY A 39 -6.99 8.18 4.25
CA GLY A 39 -6.81 7.05 5.16
C GLY A 39 -6.04 7.45 6.42
N SER A 40 -5.47 6.46 7.11
CA SER A 40 -4.59 6.70 8.27
C SER A 40 -3.30 7.41 7.86
N LEU A 41 -2.57 7.98 8.82
CA LEU A 41 -1.26 8.58 8.57
C LEU A 41 -0.26 7.59 7.94
N LEU A 42 -0.41 6.28 8.19
CA LEU A 42 0.42 5.26 7.56
C LEU A 42 0.11 5.11 6.06
N HIS A 43 -1.14 5.29 5.63
CA HIS A 43 -1.48 5.37 4.19
C HIS A 43 -0.80 6.58 3.55
N VAL A 44 -0.84 7.74 4.22
CA VAL A 44 -0.24 8.98 3.70
C VAL A 44 1.27 8.84 3.58
N ALA A 45 1.95 8.30 4.60
CA ALA A 45 3.39 8.07 4.57
C ALA A 45 3.77 7.07 3.45
N ALA A 46 3.02 5.98 3.33
CA ALA A 46 3.22 4.96 2.30
C ALA A 46 2.97 5.51 0.88
N SER A 47 1.96 6.37 0.69
CA SER A 47 1.64 6.95 -0.62
C SER A 47 2.64 8.01 -1.09
N HIS A 48 3.40 8.61 -0.18
CA HIS A 48 4.44 9.59 -0.50
C HIS A 48 5.86 9.00 -0.53
N GLY A 49 6.03 7.72 -0.18
CA GLY A 49 7.35 7.08 -0.21
C GLY A 49 8.24 7.40 1.00
N HIS A 50 7.68 7.95 2.08
CA HIS A 50 8.44 8.40 3.25
C HIS A 50 8.75 7.26 4.20
N MET A 51 9.72 6.44 3.83
CA MET A 51 10.12 5.23 4.56
C MET A 51 10.45 5.49 6.05
N GLU A 52 11.11 6.59 6.38
CA GLU A 52 11.39 6.93 7.79
C GLU A 52 10.10 7.14 8.60
N VAL A 53 9.14 7.88 8.03
CA VAL A 53 7.83 8.09 8.65
C VAL A 53 7.05 6.77 8.74
N VAL A 54 7.11 5.92 7.71
CA VAL A 54 6.48 4.58 7.75
C VAL A 54 7.01 3.76 8.93
N ARG A 55 8.35 3.62 9.05
CA ARG A 55 8.96 2.88 10.18
C ARG A 55 8.59 3.48 11.52
N GLY A 56 8.66 4.80 11.61
CA GLY A 56 8.29 5.55 12.80
C GLY A 56 6.85 5.26 13.22
N LEU A 57 5.87 5.44 12.34
CA LEU A 57 4.46 5.17 12.61
C LEU A 57 4.20 3.71 13.03
N VAL A 58 4.80 2.74 12.35
CA VAL A 58 4.68 1.32 12.71
C VAL A 58 5.28 1.04 14.09
N SER A 59 6.44 1.61 14.41
CA SER A 59 7.05 1.48 15.74
C SER A 59 6.22 2.09 16.88
N LEU A 60 5.39 3.09 16.55
CA LEU A 60 4.44 3.71 17.48
C LEU A 60 3.14 2.93 17.62
N GLY A 61 2.99 1.81 16.90
CA GLY A 61 1.83 0.93 16.96
C GLY A 61 0.76 1.23 15.91
N ALA A 62 1.10 1.88 14.79
CA ALA A 62 0.15 2.07 13.70
C ALA A 62 -0.31 0.70 13.18
N ASP A 63 -1.62 0.55 12.99
CA ASP A 63 -2.19 -0.65 12.41
C ASP A 63 -1.81 -0.75 10.92
N VAL A 64 -0.90 -1.69 10.61
CA VAL A 64 -0.39 -1.97 9.26
C VAL A 64 -1.44 -2.52 8.31
N ASN A 65 -2.55 -3.05 8.86
CA ASN A 65 -3.65 -3.64 8.11
C ASN A 65 -4.91 -2.77 8.13
N ARG A 66 -4.84 -1.58 8.74
CA ARG A 66 -5.97 -0.66 8.75
C ARG A 66 -6.38 -0.37 7.32
N ARG A 67 -7.65 -0.59 7.02
CA ARG A 67 -8.24 -0.27 5.74
C ARG A 67 -8.74 1.17 5.74
N GLY A 68 -8.59 1.87 4.63
CA GLY A 68 -9.18 3.19 4.48
C GLY A 68 -8.63 3.99 3.30
N GLY A 69 -8.96 5.27 3.31
CA GLY A 69 -8.54 6.22 2.29
C GLY A 69 -9.16 6.00 0.93
N THR A 70 -8.68 6.76 -0.05
CA THR A 70 -9.24 6.83 -1.40
C THR A 70 -9.23 5.49 -2.14
N PHE A 71 -8.33 4.58 -1.77
CA PHE A 71 -8.21 3.25 -2.38
C PHE A 71 -8.93 2.14 -1.59
N ALA A 72 -9.52 2.47 -0.42
CA ALA A 72 -10.20 1.53 0.48
C ALA A 72 -9.40 0.25 0.85
N GLY A 73 -8.09 0.27 0.62
CA GLY A 73 -7.14 -0.81 0.91
C GLY A 73 -6.33 -0.51 2.17
N ALA A 74 -5.31 -1.33 2.42
CA ALA A 74 -4.33 -1.12 3.48
C ALA A 74 -3.13 -0.28 2.97
N PRO A 75 -2.23 0.20 3.83
CA PRO A 75 -1.04 0.95 3.43
C PRO A 75 -0.16 0.26 2.38
N ILE A 76 -0.11 -1.09 2.38
CA ILE A 76 0.65 -1.85 1.37
C ILE A 76 0.09 -1.67 -0.04
N ASN A 77 -1.22 -1.45 -0.20
CA ASN A 77 -1.85 -1.24 -1.50
C ASN A 77 -1.34 0.04 -2.18
N VAL A 78 -1.30 1.14 -1.43
CA VAL A 78 -0.84 2.43 -1.98
C VAL A 78 0.67 2.42 -2.24
N ALA A 79 1.46 1.77 -1.37
CA ALA A 79 2.88 1.58 -1.61
C ALA A 79 3.15 0.75 -2.86
N ALA A 80 2.37 -0.31 -3.08
CA ALA A 80 2.49 -1.18 -4.24
C ALA A 80 2.10 -0.48 -5.53
N SER A 81 0.99 0.28 -5.52
CA SER A 81 0.53 1.07 -6.67
C SER A 81 1.48 2.18 -7.09
N ASN A 82 2.26 2.72 -6.15
CA ASN A 82 3.25 3.77 -6.42
C ASN A 82 4.68 3.21 -6.60
N GLY A 83 4.86 1.88 -6.47
CA GLY A 83 6.14 1.24 -6.75
C GLY A 83 7.19 1.37 -5.66
N TYR A 84 6.82 1.74 -4.43
CA TYR A 84 7.75 1.90 -3.31
C TYR A 84 8.16 0.54 -2.72
N LEU A 85 9.06 -0.15 -3.43
CA LEU A 85 9.53 -1.50 -3.14
C LEU A 85 9.98 -1.70 -1.68
N ASP A 86 10.77 -0.78 -1.16
CA ASP A 86 11.31 -0.92 0.20
C ASP A 86 10.19 -0.81 1.24
N ILE A 87 9.19 0.05 1.01
CA ILE A 87 8.02 0.19 1.89
C ILE A 87 7.17 -1.07 1.83
N VAL A 88 6.96 -1.64 0.63
CA VAL A 88 6.23 -2.92 0.48
C VAL A 88 6.92 -4.03 1.27
N ARG A 89 8.24 -4.17 1.15
CA ARG A 89 9.01 -5.16 1.93
C ARG A 89 8.87 -4.95 3.42
N TYR A 90 9.06 -3.71 3.89
CA TYR A 90 8.96 -3.39 5.30
C TYR A 90 7.55 -3.65 5.86
N LEU A 91 6.49 -3.31 5.12
CA LEU A 91 5.13 -3.58 5.55
C LEU A 91 4.85 -5.08 5.64
N LEU A 92 5.36 -5.90 4.70
CA LEU A 92 5.27 -7.35 4.77
C LEU A 92 6.01 -7.91 6.01
N GLU A 93 7.22 -7.43 6.28
CA GLU A 93 7.98 -7.78 7.48
C GLU A 93 7.25 -7.37 8.76
N ALA A 94 6.52 -6.25 8.74
CA ALA A 94 5.71 -5.76 9.84
C ALA A 94 4.35 -6.47 9.99
N GLY A 95 4.07 -7.52 9.19
CA GLY A 95 2.85 -8.31 9.30
C GLY A 95 1.66 -7.77 8.49
N ALA A 96 1.93 -6.97 7.45
CA ALA A 96 0.89 -6.60 6.50
C ALA A 96 0.32 -7.87 5.84
N THR A 97 -0.99 -8.05 5.94
CA THR A 97 -1.71 -9.14 5.31
C THR A 97 -1.87 -8.83 3.83
N LEU A 98 -1.68 -9.85 2.99
CA LEU A 98 -1.98 -9.79 1.57
C LEU A 98 -3.48 -9.97 1.28
N ASP A 99 -4.35 -9.67 2.26
CA ASP A 99 -5.76 -10.05 2.28
C ASP A 99 -6.47 -9.65 0.98
N ILE A 100 -7.17 -10.65 0.44
CA ILE A 100 -7.72 -10.80 -0.91
C ILE A 100 -9.25 -10.74 -0.92
N SER A 101 -9.87 -10.30 0.19
CA SER A 101 -11.33 -10.27 0.35
C SER A 101 -12.06 -9.50 -0.77
N GLU A 102 -11.37 -8.58 -1.43
CA GLU A 102 -11.87 -7.80 -2.56
C GLU A 102 -10.79 -7.69 -3.64
N PRO A 103 -10.99 -8.27 -4.83
CA PRO A 103 -10.01 -8.27 -5.90
C PRO A 103 -9.54 -6.88 -6.34
N GLU A 104 -10.43 -5.89 -6.39
CA GLU A 104 -10.07 -4.49 -6.69
C GLU A 104 -9.09 -3.87 -5.67
N ARG A 105 -8.97 -4.46 -4.48
CA ARG A 105 -8.15 -3.98 -3.37
C ARG A 105 -6.99 -4.92 -3.08
N ASN A 106 -6.55 -5.68 -4.09
CA ASN A 106 -5.36 -6.53 -3.99
C ASN A 106 -4.10 -5.74 -4.41
N PRO A 107 -3.02 -5.74 -3.60
CA PRO A 107 -1.80 -4.98 -3.89
C PRO A 107 -1.08 -5.45 -5.19
N LEU A 108 -1.33 -6.67 -5.66
CA LEU A 108 -0.84 -7.17 -6.95
C LEU A 108 -1.39 -6.32 -8.11
N PHE A 109 -2.71 -6.08 -8.14
CA PHE A 109 -3.31 -5.25 -9.19
C PHE A 109 -2.83 -3.81 -9.14
N GLY A 110 -2.59 -3.25 -7.95
CA GLY A 110 -1.94 -1.94 -7.83
C GLY A 110 -0.55 -1.92 -8.45
N ALA A 111 0.29 -2.89 -8.11
CA ALA A 111 1.64 -3.02 -8.68
C ALA A 111 1.64 -3.21 -10.20
N VAL A 112 0.70 -4.01 -10.73
CA VAL A 112 0.52 -4.17 -12.18
C VAL A 112 -0.04 -2.89 -12.80
N TYR A 113 -0.99 -2.21 -12.17
CA TYR A 113 -1.53 -0.94 -12.69
C TYR A 113 -0.43 0.09 -12.93
N GLY A 114 0.48 0.24 -11.95
CA GLY A 114 1.67 1.11 -12.02
C GLY A 114 2.86 0.55 -12.81
N GLY A 115 2.83 -0.72 -13.24
CA GLY A 115 3.91 -1.34 -14.02
C GLY A 115 5.16 -1.68 -13.20
N HIS A 116 5.02 -1.95 -11.90
CA HIS A 116 6.12 -2.12 -10.96
C HIS A 116 6.56 -3.59 -10.82
N LEU A 117 7.32 -4.11 -11.80
CA LEU A 117 7.75 -5.52 -11.83
C LEU A 117 8.44 -6.00 -10.54
N GLN A 118 9.30 -5.18 -9.92
CA GLN A 118 10.00 -5.60 -8.70
C GLN A 118 9.05 -5.74 -7.50
N VAL A 119 8.02 -4.90 -7.42
CA VAL A 119 6.96 -5.03 -6.42
C VAL A 119 6.14 -6.29 -6.67
N VAL A 120 5.76 -6.55 -7.93
CA VAL A 120 5.06 -7.79 -8.32
C VAL A 120 5.85 -9.03 -7.88
N ARG A 121 7.17 -9.06 -8.11
CA ARG A 121 8.03 -10.17 -7.68
C ARG A 121 8.00 -10.37 -6.16
N VAL A 122 8.11 -9.29 -5.38
CA VAL A 122 8.09 -9.38 -3.91
C VAL A 122 6.74 -9.87 -3.40
N LEU A 123 5.63 -9.37 -3.95
CA LEU A 123 4.29 -9.83 -3.55
C LEU A 123 4.08 -11.31 -3.87
N VAL A 124 4.52 -11.78 -5.04
CA VAL A 124 4.50 -13.21 -5.40
C VAL A 124 5.37 -14.04 -4.46
N GLN A 125 6.58 -13.57 -4.14
CA GLN A 125 7.47 -14.26 -3.18
C GLN A 125 6.86 -14.33 -1.77
N ALA A 126 6.05 -13.34 -1.39
CA ALA A 126 5.31 -13.33 -0.14
C ALA A 126 4.04 -14.20 -0.16
N GLY A 127 3.76 -14.90 -1.26
CA GLY A 127 2.66 -15.87 -1.37
C GLY A 127 1.31 -15.25 -1.72
N ILE A 128 1.29 -14.09 -2.40
CA ILE A 128 0.03 -13.52 -2.89
C ILE A 128 -0.63 -14.46 -3.90
N ASP A 129 -1.95 -14.58 -3.83
CA ASP A 129 -2.73 -15.30 -4.84
C ASP A 129 -2.66 -14.52 -6.17
N THR A 130 -2.11 -15.18 -7.20
CA THR A 130 -1.95 -14.62 -8.55
C THR A 130 -3.10 -14.95 -9.49
N ASP A 131 -3.98 -15.88 -9.11
CA ASP A 131 -5.11 -16.32 -9.92
C ASP A 131 -6.40 -15.51 -9.63
N ILE A 132 -6.32 -14.60 -8.65
CA ILE A 132 -7.37 -13.66 -8.32
C ILE A 132 -7.81 -12.87 -9.56
N ARG A 133 -9.12 -12.72 -9.74
CA ARG A 133 -9.72 -12.04 -10.89
C ARG A 133 -10.17 -10.65 -10.50
N TYR A 134 -9.70 -9.64 -11.23
CA TYR A 134 -10.16 -8.27 -11.06
C TYR A 134 -11.65 -8.18 -11.41
N THR A 135 -12.46 -7.64 -10.50
CA THR A 135 -13.93 -7.55 -10.61
C THR A 135 -14.45 -6.14 -10.86
N GLY A 136 -13.57 -5.19 -11.19
CA GLY A 136 -13.97 -3.80 -11.42
C GLY A 136 -14.88 -3.62 -12.64
N GLU A 137 -15.79 -2.65 -12.57
CA GLU A 137 -16.95 -2.45 -13.47
C GLU A 137 -16.63 -2.36 -14.97
N SER A 138 -15.37 -2.09 -15.36
CA SER A 138 -14.98 -1.88 -16.76
C SER A 138 -14.16 -3.01 -17.38
N MET A 139 -13.82 -4.07 -16.64
CA MET A 139 -12.89 -5.09 -17.10
C MET A 139 -13.45 -6.47 -16.79
N GLU A 140 -13.59 -7.29 -17.84
CA GLU A 140 -13.89 -8.72 -17.70
C GLU A 140 -12.96 -9.33 -16.65
N ALA A 141 -13.41 -10.38 -15.94
CA ALA A 141 -12.69 -11.04 -14.84
C ALA A 141 -11.28 -11.51 -15.24
N MET A 142 -10.32 -10.58 -15.25
CA MET A 142 -8.94 -10.77 -15.69
C MET A 142 -8.06 -11.06 -14.49
N ASP A 143 -7.22 -12.09 -14.62
CA ASP A 143 -6.11 -12.26 -13.68
C ASP A 143 -5.05 -11.19 -13.89
N ALA A 144 -4.08 -11.12 -12.98
CA ALA A 144 -3.02 -10.13 -13.02
C ALA A 144 -2.14 -10.22 -14.30
N ALA A 145 -2.02 -11.42 -14.89
CA ALA A 145 -1.25 -11.61 -16.12
C ALA A 145 -1.97 -11.02 -17.34
N ALA A 146 -3.27 -11.30 -17.48
CA ALA A 146 -4.11 -10.71 -18.52
C ALA A 146 -4.17 -9.18 -18.39
N PHE A 147 -4.32 -8.67 -17.17
CA PHE A 147 -4.31 -7.24 -16.89
C PHE A 147 -2.97 -6.58 -17.29
N ALA A 148 -1.83 -7.22 -17.00
CA ALA A 148 -0.52 -6.74 -17.44
C ALA A 148 -0.41 -6.68 -18.98
N LYS A 149 -0.96 -7.68 -19.69
CA LYS A 149 -0.94 -7.71 -21.18
C LYS A 149 -1.75 -6.58 -21.80
N GLU A 150 -2.96 -6.34 -21.30
CA GLU A 150 -3.82 -5.26 -21.80
C GLU A 150 -3.12 -3.90 -21.69
N ARG A 151 -2.33 -3.71 -20.64
CA ARG A 151 -1.53 -2.50 -20.40
C ARG A 151 -0.19 -2.48 -21.15
N GLY A 152 0.11 -3.50 -21.96
CA GLY A 152 1.38 -3.61 -22.71
C GLY A 152 2.61 -3.94 -21.86
N GLN A 153 2.42 -4.43 -20.64
CA GLN A 153 3.51 -4.72 -19.68
C GLN A 153 4.08 -6.12 -19.90
N VAL A 154 4.84 -6.26 -20.99
CA VAL A 154 5.36 -7.56 -21.48
C VAL A 154 6.13 -8.33 -20.40
N GLU A 155 7.01 -7.68 -19.65
CA GLU A 155 7.84 -8.36 -18.64
C GLU A 155 7.02 -8.88 -17.45
N ILE A 156 6.02 -8.10 -17.00
CA ILE A 156 5.13 -8.48 -15.89
C ILE A 156 4.22 -9.63 -16.31
N ALA A 157 3.60 -9.52 -17.50
CA ALA A 157 2.80 -10.58 -18.07
C ALA A 157 3.59 -11.88 -18.18
N SER A 158 4.78 -11.82 -18.79
CA SER A 158 5.65 -12.99 -18.98
C SER A 158 6.06 -13.63 -17.65
N TYR A 159 6.34 -12.81 -16.63
CA TYR A 159 6.67 -13.29 -15.29
C TYR A 159 5.50 -14.04 -14.66
N LEU A 160 4.30 -13.45 -14.64
CA LEU A 160 3.11 -14.05 -14.02
C LEU A 160 2.65 -15.32 -14.76
N GLU A 161 2.64 -15.33 -16.09
CA GLU A 161 2.34 -16.54 -16.88
C GLU A 161 3.38 -17.65 -16.72
N GLY A 162 4.61 -17.29 -16.34
CA GLY A 162 5.65 -18.26 -16.02
C GLY A 162 5.40 -19.01 -14.71
N LEU A 163 4.56 -18.46 -13.81
CA LEU A 163 4.21 -19.08 -12.54
C LEU A 163 3.13 -20.16 -12.71
N GLN A 164 2.14 -19.91 -13.56
CA GLN A 164 1.00 -20.82 -13.82
C GLN A 164 1.38 -22.12 -14.55
N ARG A 165 2.61 -22.19 -15.10
CA ARG A 165 3.12 -23.34 -15.86
C ARG A 165 3.87 -24.37 -15.00
N LYS A 166 3.94 -24.17 -13.68
CA LYS A 166 4.63 -25.05 -12.72
C LYS A 166 3.64 -25.81 -11.86
#